data_AF-A0A1Q3A3L7-F1
#
_entry.id   AF-A0A1Q3A3L7-F1
#
_cell.length_a   1.000
_cell.length_b   1.000
_cell.length_c   1.000
_cell.angle_alpha   90.00
_cell.angle_beta   90.00
_cell.angle_gamma   90.00
#
_symmetry.space_group_name_H-M   'P 1'
#
loop_
_entity.id
_entity.type
_entity.pdbx_description
1 polymer ?
#
loop_
_entity_poly.entity_id
_entity_poly.type
_entity_poly.pdbx_seq_one_letter_code
_entity_poly.pdbx_strand_id
1 'polypeptide(L)'
;MEFYFVQWLFGYDVHVTFNQADEQPNLIHKIQNIGHVDMSMVPKETIVRILKLQAFEHESTTITEETVTMLQKYLEVFVREAVQRSVANKDSQGSHGDGDGEIQLNHEDLEKITGMLLLDM
;
A
#
# COMPACT_ATOMS: atom_id res chain seq x y z
N MET A 1 -23.95 9.38 7.70
CA MET A 1 -23.56 9.14 9.11
C MET A 1 -22.47 8.06 9.18
N GLU A 2 -21.58 8.00 8.18
CA GLU A 2 -20.54 6.96 8.03
C GLU A 2 -19.11 7.54 8.10
N PHE A 3 -18.96 8.87 8.06
CA PHE A 3 -17.65 9.54 8.08
C PHE A 3 -17.01 9.64 9.48
N TYR A 4 -17.75 9.29 10.55
CA TYR A 4 -17.25 9.40 11.92
C TYR A 4 -16.51 8.15 12.42
N PHE A 5 -16.65 7.01 11.74
CA PHE A 5 -16.03 5.76 12.20
C PHE A 5 -14.51 5.76 11.96
N VAL A 6 -14.06 6.33 10.83
CA VAL A 6 -12.63 6.43 10.48
C VAL A 6 -11.90 7.47 11.34
N GLN A 7 -12.63 8.50 11.81
CA GLN A 7 -12.06 9.61 12.57
C GLN A 7 -11.75 9.25 14.05
N TRP A 8 -12.33 8.17 14.58
CA TRP A 8 -12.07 7.72 15.96
C TRP A 8 -10.81 6.85 16.09
N LEU A 9 -10.36 6.20 15.01
CA LEU A 9 -9.24 5.24 15.06
C LEU A 9 -7.84 5.88 15.06
N PHE A 10 -7.69 7.13 14.59
CA PHE A 10 -6.37 7.71 14.33
C PHE A 10 -5.99 8.94 15.15
N GLY A 11 -6.89 9.51 15.97
CA GLY A 11 -6.55 10.47 17.04
C GLY A 11 -5.76 11.73 16.64
N TYR A 12 -5.50 11.99 15.36
CA TYR A 12 -4.66 13.07 14.87
C TYR A 12 -5.25 13.71 13.62
N ASP A 13 -5.36 15.04 13.66
CA ASP A 13 -5.74 15.89 12.53
C ASP A 13 -4.52 16.03 11.59
N VAL A 14 -4.44 15.20 10.55
CA VAL A 14 -3.36 15.29 9.55
C VAL A 14 -3.83 16.20 8.42
N HIS A 15 -3.57 17.50 8.56
CA HIS A 15 -3.63 18.45 7.45
C HIS A 15 -2.42 18.26 6.54
N VAL A 16 -2.57 17.54 5.43
CA VAL A 16 -1.56 17.45 4.37
C VAL A 16 -1.72 18.63 3.41
N THR A 17 -0.83 19.62 3.53
CA THR A 17 -0.69 20.69 2.52
C THR A 17 0.43 20.33 1.54
N PHE A 18 0.08 20.18 0.27
CA PHE A 18 1.04 20.00 -0.82
C PHE A 18 1.61 21.37 -1.19
N ASN A 19 2.84 21.66 -0.76
CA ASN A 19 3.58 22.83 -1.25
C ASN A 19 4.35 22.43 -2.51
N GLN A 20 3.96 23.02 -3.63
CA GLN A 20 4.66 22.90 -4.90
C GLN A 20 5.70 24.02 -5.02
N ALA A 21 6.96 23.61 -5.12
CA ALA A 21 8.12 24.26 -5.75
C ALA A 21 9.36 24.18 -4.85
N ASP A 22 10.35 23.41 -5.30
CA ASP A 22 11.76 23.81 -5.27
C ASP A 22 12.50 22.95 -6.31
N GLU A 23 12.80 23.57 -7.45
CA GLU A 23 13.69 23.05 -8.49
C GLU A 23 15.11 22.94 -7.94
N GLN A 24 15.68 21.73 -7.96
CA GLN A 24 17.13 21.57 -8.03
C GLN A 24 17.47 20.79 -9.30
N PRO A 25 17.93 21.44 -10.38
CA PRO A 25 18.59 20.73 -11.47
C PRO A 25 19.95 20.25 -10.94
N ASN A 26 20.53 19.21 -11.54
CA ASN A 26 21.94 18.74 -11.37
C ASN A 26 22.17 17.35 -10.72
N LEU A 27 21.20 16.44 -10.67
CA LEU A 27 21.45 15.04 -10.25
C LEU A 27 21.38 13.99 -11.37
N ILE A 28 21.28 14.39 -12.63
CA ILE A 28 21.08 13.45 -13.75
C ILE A 28 22.34 12.60 -14.07
N HIS A 29 23.55 13.02 -13.69
CA HIS A 29 24.78 12.28 -14.04
C HIS A 29 25.25 11.23 -13.01
N LYS A 30 24.51 10.97 -11.92
CA LYS A 30 24.89 9.93 -10.93
C LYS A 30 23.88 8.78 -10.79
N ILE A 31 23.01 8.59 -11.78
CA ILE A 31 21.96 7.55 -11.79
C ILE A 31 22.26 6.48 -12.86
N GLN A 32 23.53 6.07 -13.00
CA GLN A 32 23.90 4.96 -13.90
C GLN A 32 24.43 3.72 -13.15
N ASN A 33 24.39 3.69 -11.82
CA ASN A 33 24.82 2.54 -11.02
C ASN A 33 23.87 2.18 -9.87
N ILE A 34 22.58 2.52 -9.97
CA ILE A 34 21.58 1.93 -9.09
C ILE A 34 21.15 0.62 -9.77
N GLY A 35 21.77 -0.48 -9.34
CA GLY A 35 21.44 -1.82 -9.80
C GLY A 35 19.94 -2.06 -9.74
N HIS A 36 19.44 -2.82 -10.72
CA HIS A 36 18.07 -3.36 -10.82
C HIS A 36 17.28 -3.28 -9.50
N VAL A 37 16.62 -2.15 -9.26
CA VAL A 37 15.63 -2.06 -8.18
C VAL A 37 14.42 -2.79 -8.73
N ASP A 38 14.20 -4.00 -8.25
CA ASP A 38 12.93 -4.69 -8.43
C ASP A 38 11.84 -3.81 -7.81
N MET A 39 11.20 -2.98 -8.63
CA MET A 39 10.18 -2.00 -8.21
C MET A 39 8.94 -2.68 -7.63
N SER A 40 8.88 -4.02 -7.61
CA SER A 40 7.75 -4.79 -7.07
C SER A 40 7.82 -5.02 -5.56
N MET A 41 8.96 -4.78 -4.91
CA MET A 41 9.15 -5.16 -3.50
C MET A 41 9.19 -3.96 -2.56
N VAL A 42 8.32 -3.95 -1.54
CA VAL A 42 8.28 -2.89 -0.52
C VAL A 42 9.63 -2.81 0.20
N PRO A 43 10.31 -1.65 0.28
CA PRO A 43 11.61 -1.56 0.95
C PRO A 43 11.53 -1.95 2.42
N LYS A 44 12.47 -2.80 2.88
CA LYS A 44 12.56 -3.26 4.28
C LYS A 44 12.57 -2.11 5.29
N GLU A 45 13.31 -1.04 4.96
CA GLU A 45 13.40 0.15 5.80
C GLU A 45 12.03 0.83 5.99
N THR A 46 11.19 0.83 4.96
CA THR A 46 9.83 1.36 5.03
C THR A 46 8.97 0.52 5.96
N ILE A 47 9.06 -0.81 5.89
CA ILE A 47 8.31 -1.72 6.78
C ILE A 47 8.71 -1.49 8.24
N VAL A 48 10.01 -1.45 8.52
CA VAL A 48 10.53 -1.19 9.87
C VAL A 48 10.07 0.17 10.38
N ARG A 49 10.11 1.20 9.53
CA ARG A 49 9.66 2.55 9.89
C ARG A 49 8.17 2.59 10.23
N ILE A 50 7.32 1.94 9.42
CA ILE A 50 5.88 1.86 9.67
C ILE A 50 5.61 1.17 11.02
N LEU A 51 6.25 0.02 11.28
CA LEU A 51 6.06 -0.71 12.53
C LEU A 51 6.48 0.11 13.75
N LYS A 52 7.65 0.76 13.70
CA LYS A 52 8.14 1.60 14.80
C LYS A 52 7.26 2.80 15.07
N LEU A 53 6.69 3.41 14.03
CA LEU A 53 5.87 4.61 14.18
C LEU A 53 4.42 4.31 14.56
N GLN A 54 3.88 3.15 14.17
CA GLN A 54 2.43 2.89 14.25
C GLN A 54 2.04 1.62 15.01
N ALA A 55 2.94 0.63 15.15
CA ALA A 55 2.60 -0.66 15.75
C ALA A 55 3.26 -0.90 17.11
N PHE A 56 4.49 -0.40 17.33
CA PHE A 56 5.21 -0.63 18.58
C PHE A 56 4.85 0.44 19.62
N GLU A 57 4.30 0.00 20.76
CA GLU A 57 4.01 0.89 21.89
C GLU A 57 5.28 1.29 22.67
N HIS A 58 6.31 0.45 22.62
CA HIS A 58 7.57 0.67 23.34
C HIS A 58 8.72 0.93 22.37
N GLU A 59 9.48 2.01 22.60
CA GLU A 59 10.63 2.42 21.77
C GLU A 59 11.79 1.39 21.77
N SER A 60 11.86 0.54 22.79
CA SER A 60 12.84 -0.55 22.89
C SER A 60 12.50 -1.77 22.02
N THR A 61 11.31 -1.80 21.40
CA THR A 61 10.88 -2.91 20.57
C THR A 61 11.68 -2.94 19.28
N THR A 62 12.33 -4.07 19.03
CA THR A 62 13.12 -4.31 17.82
C THR A 62 12.58 -5.51 17.07
N ILE A 63 12.78 -5.51 15.75
CA ILE A 63 12.36 -6.58 14.86
C ILE A 63 13.59 -7.15 14.15
N THR A 64 13.67 -8.46 14.05
CA THR A 64 14.79 -9.14 13.39
C THR A 64 14.70 -8.97 11.87
N GLU A 65 15.85 -8.98 11.19
CA GLU A 65 15.89 -8.82 9.74
C GLU A 65 15.14 -9.94 9.00
N GLU A 66 15.17 -11.16 9.54
CA GLU A 66 14.42 -12.30 9.01
C GLU A 66 12.91 -12.03 9.03
N THR A 67 12.37 -11.55 10.15
CA THR A 67 10.94 -11.22 10.27
C THR A 67 10.56 -10.06 9.34
N VAL A 68 11.41 -9.05 9.17
CA VAL A 68 11.17 -7.98 8.19
C VAL A 68 11.10 -8.55 6.76
N THR A 69 11.96 -9.52 6.44
CA THR A 69 11.97 -10.18 5.13
C THR A 69 10.70 -11.04 4.94
N MET A 70 10.19 -11.68 5.99
CA MET A 70 8.90 -12.38 5.95
C MET A 70 7.74 -11.41 5.75
N LEU A 71 7.72 -10.29 6.48
CA LEU A 71 6.71 -9.25 6.34
C LEU A 71 6.70 -8.63 4.94
N GLN A 72 7.87 -8.49 4.31
CA GLN A 72 7.99 -8.00 2.95
C GLN A 72 7.23 -8.91 1.96
N LYS A 73 7.39 -10.23 2.09
CA LYS A 73 6.62 -11.22 1.30
C LYS A 73 5.15 -11.24 1.65
N TYR A 74 4.81 -11.10 2.93
CA TYR A 74 3.42 -11.03 3.39
C TYR A 74 2.69 -9.83 2.77
N LEU A 75 3.31 -8.64 2.78
CA LEU A 75 2.74 -7.43 2.16
C LEU A 75 2.56 -7.59 0.65
N GLU A 76 3.51 -8.23 -0.02
CA GLU A 76 3.40 -8.55 -1.45
C GLU A 76 2.18 -9.44 -1.73
N VAL A 77 2.01 -10.52 -0.96
CA VAL A 77 0.86 -11.43 -1.10
C VAL A 77 -0.45 -10.70 -0.77
N PHE A 78 -0.47 -9.89 0.29
CA PHE A 78 -1.64 -9.11 0.69
C PHE A 78 -2.14 -8.19 -0.42
N VAL A 79 -1.24 -7.38 -0.99
CA VAL A 79 -1.59 -6.43 -2.06
C VAL A 79 -2.02 -7.18 -3.32
N ARG A 80 -1.35 -8.28 -3.65
CA ARG A 80 -1.71 -9.08 -4.82
C ARG A 80 -3.10 -9.72 -4.68
N GLU A 81 -3.42 -10.26 -3.52
CA GLU A 81 -4.76 -10.81 -3.22
C GLU A 81 -5.83 -9.73 -3.28
N ALA A 82 -5.56 -8.54 -2.73
CA ALA A 82 -6.48 -7.41 -2.80
C ALA A 82 -6.83 -7.04 -4.25
N VAL A 83 -5.82 -6.94 -5.12
CA VAL A 83 -6.01 -6.62 -6.55
C VAL A 83 -6.74 -7.74 -7.27
N GLN A 84 -6.29 -8.99 -7.11
CA GLN A 84 -6.87 -10.13 -7.82
C GLN A 84 -8.35 -10.35 -7.44
N ARG A 85 -8.70 -10.22 -6.16
CA ARG A 85 -10.08 -10.34 -5.70
C ARG A 85 -10.94 -9.18 -6.18
N SER A 86 -10.39 -7.96 -6.23
CA SER A 86 -11.10 -6.79 -6.79
C SER A 86 -11.41 -7.00 -8.28
N VAL A 87 -10.46 -7.50 -9.06
CA VAL A 87 -10.67 -7.84 -10.49
C VAL A 87 -11.72 -8.94 -10.63
N ALA A 88 -11.58 -10.05 -9.90
CA ALA A 88 -12.51 -11.17 -9.99
C ALA A 88 -13.94 -10.79 -9.56
N ASN A 89 -14.07 -9.94 -8.55
CA ASN A 89 -15.37 -9.41 -8.12
C ASN A 89 -16.00 -8.49 -9.18
N LYS A 90 -15.18 -7.73 -9.93
CA LYS A 90 -15.66 -6.88 -11.03
C LYS A 90 -16.11 -7.69 -12.25
N ASP A 91 -15.36 -8.72 -12.61
CA ASP A 91 -15.68 -9.62 -13.72
C ASP A 91 -16.97 -10.41 -13.46
N SER A 92 -17.18 -10.85 -12.21
CA SER A 92 -18.36 -11.63 -11.81
C SER A 92 -19.66 -10.81 -11.73
N GLN A 93 -19.59 -9.48 -11.57
CA GLN A 93 -20.77 -8.60 -11.60
C GLN A 93 -21.22 -8.23 -13.02
N GLY A 94 -20.68 -8.88 -14.06
CA GLY A 94 -21.22 -8.78 -15.41
C GLY A 94 -21.03 -7.40 -16.05
N SER A 95 -20.05 -6.62 -15.60
CA SER A 95 -19.59 -5.43 -16.31
C SER A 95 -18.77 -5.85 -17.53
N HIS A 96 -19.42 -6.55 -18.47
CA HIS A 96 -18.95 -6.69 -19.84
C HIS A 96 -19.07 -5.32 -20.52
N GLY A 97 -18.13 -4.44 -20.20
CA GLY A 97 -17.73 -3.39 -21.11
C GLY A 97 -17.12 -4.07 -22.32
N ASP A 98 -17.90 -4.18 -23.39
CA ASP A 98 -17.47 -4.59 -24.72
C ASP A 98 -16.25 -3.76 -25.12
N GLY A 99 -15.09 -4.42 -25.30
CA GLY A 99 -13.88 -3.77 -25.78
C GLY A 99 -12.63 -4.19 -25.02
N ASP A 100 -11.59 -4.46 -25.80
CA ASP A 100 -10.16 -4.57 -25.49
C ASP A 100 -9.64 -3.36 -24.68
N GLY A 101 -10.15 -3.18 -23.46
CA GLY A 101 -9.99 -2.00 -22.62
C GLY A 101 -9.36 -2.38 -21.29
N GLU A 102 -8.40 -1.56 -20.88
CA GLU A 102 -7.67 -1.66 -19.61
C GLU A 102 -8.62 -1.82 -18.41
N ILE A 103 -8.42 -2.85 -17.58
CA ILE A 103 -9.18 -3.08 -16.36
C ILE A 103 -8.85 -1.96 -15.36
N GLN A 104 -9.74 -0.97 -15.24
CA GLN A 104 -9.63 0.06 -14.20
C GLN A 104 -10.35 -0.38 -12.93
N LEU A 105 -9.66 -0.38 -11.80
CA LEU A 105 -10.23 -0.65 -10.48
C LEU A 105 -10.57 0.66 -9.76
N ASN A 106 -11.77 0.73 -9.19
CA ASN A 106 -12.20 1.86 -8.35
C ASN A 106 -12.15 1.47 -6.86
N HIS A 107 -12.21 2.47 -5.97
CA HIS A 107 -12.25 2.24 -4.52
C HIS A 107 -13.42 1.35 -4.09
N GLU A 108 -14.58 1.45 -4.74
CA GLU A 108 -15.76 0.60 -4.49
C GLU A 108 -15.48 -0.90 -4.73
N ASP A 109 -14.63 -1.23 -5.70
CA ASP A 109 -14.26 -2.62 -6.01
C ASP A 109 -13.43 -3.21 -4.85
N LEU A 110 -12.59 -2.39 -4.22
CA LEU A 110 -11.81 -2.76 -3.04
C LEU A 110 -12.69 -2.90 -1.80
N GLU A 111 -13.62 -1.97 -1.56
CA GLU A 111 -14.52 -2.00 -0.40
C GLU A 111 -15.35 -3.28 -0.35
N LYS A 112 -15.85 -3.75 -1.50
CA LYS A 112 -16.63 -4.99 -1.61
C LYS A 112 -15.86 -6.23 -1.16
N ILE A 113 -14.53 -6.25 -1.34
CA ILE A 113 -13.69 -7.41 -0.99
C ILE A 113 -12.95 -7.25 0.33
N THR A 114 -12.87 -6.03 0.88
CA THR A 114 -12.05 -5.70 2.06
C THR A 114 -12.45 -6.52 3.28
N GLY A 115 -13.75 -6.74 3.51
CA GLY A 115 -14.22 -7.53 4.64
C GLY A 115 -13.71 -8.98 4.62
N MET A 116 -13.76 -9.65 3.46
CA MET A 116 -13.22 -11.01 3.32
C MET A 116 -11.70 -11.02 3.31
N LEU A 117 -11.06 -10.04 2.67
CA LEU A 117 -9.60 -9.91 2.63
C LEU A 117 -9.00 -9.80 4.04
N LEU A 118 -9.63 -9.06 4.94
CA LEU A 118 -9.16 -8.89 6.32
C LEU A 118 -9.40 -10.13 7.20
N LEU A 119 -10.33 -11.02 6.85
CA LEU A 119 -10.58 -12.25 7.59
C LEU A 119 -9.62 -13.38 7.23
N ASP A 120 -9.09 -13.36 6.01
CA ASP A 120 -8.15 -14.37 5.52
C ASP A 120 -6.70 -14.14 6.01
N MET A 121 -6.41 -12.95 6.53
CA MET A 121 -5.07 -12.46 6.86
C MET A 121 -4.89 -12.29 8.36
#